data_AF-A0A2R7QS51-F1
#
_entry.id   AF-A0A2R7QS51-F1
#
_cell.length_a   1.000
_cell.length_b   1.000
_cell.length_c   1.000
_cell.angle_alpha   90.00
_cell.angle_beta   90.00
_cell.angle_gamma   90.00
#
_symmetry.space_group_name_H-M   'P 1'
#
loop_
_entity.id
_entity.type
_entity.pdbx_description
1 polymer ?
#
loop_
_entity_poly.entity_id
_entity_poly.type
_entity_poly.pdbx_seq_one_letter_code
_entity_poly.pdbx_strand_id
1 'polypeptide(L)'
;MPNTATLATLSDSDRMSDPNWWRQAAVYQIYPRSFSDSNGDGIGDIKGITARVPYLKELGIDAVWLSPFYPSALADGGYDVDDYRDVDPKLGTLADFDEMAAALHQAGIKLIADIVPNHSSNRHEWFKEALASPKGSAARDRYIFRDGKGPNGEFPPSDWDSVFGGPAWERITEPDGTPGQWYMHIFAKEQPDLNWSNREVRDDFLRTLRFWSDRGVDGFRVDVAHALTKDLTEPLLSKLELSAANTGVDGFDDGTHPFWD
;
A
#
# COMPACT_ATOMS: atom_id res chain seq x y z
N MET A 1 23.98 46.55 -5.69
CA MET A 1 23.35 46.15 -4.43
C MET A 1 22.37 45.04 -4.76
N PRO A 2 22.60 43.78 -4.37
CA PRO A 2 21.58 42.75 -4.55
C PRO A 2 20.47 43.02 -3.54
N ASN A 3 19.23 42.94 -4.02
CA ASN A 3 18.02 43.13 -3.23
C ASN A 3 17.82 41.89 -2.36
N THR A 4 18.20 41.96 -1.09
CA THR A 4 17.91 40.92 -0.09
C THR A 4 16.40 40.94 0.17
N ALA A 5 15.65 40.19 -0.62
CA ALA A 5 14.28 39.85 -0.29
C ALA A 5 14.30 39.13 1.06
N THR A 6 13.84 39.81 2.10
CA THR A 6 13.56 39.19 3.38
C THR A 6 12.47 38.16 3.11
N LEU A 7 12.82 36.87 3.15
CA LEU A 7 11.83 35.79 3.20
C LEU A 7 11.00 36.04 4.45
N ALA A 8 9.81 36.62 4.26
CA ALA A 8 8.83 36.71 5.33
C ALA A 8 8.57 35.27 5.77
N THR A 9 8.93 34.93 7.01
CA THR A 9 8.52 33.69 7.63
C THR A 9 7.01 33.72 7.70
N LEU A 10 6.35 33.01 6.79
CA LEU A 10 4.92 32.77 6.84
C LEU A 10 4.59 32.23 8.23
N SER A 11 3.55 32.78 8.85
CA SER A 11 3.02 32.20 10.09
C SER A 11 2.65 30.75 9.84
N ASP A 12 2.69 29.88 10.86
CA ASP A 12 2.35 28.46 10.67
C ASP A 12 0.93 28.28 10.11
N SER A 13 0.02 29.22 10.44
CA SER A 13 -1.32 29.35 9.85
C SER A 13 -1.30 29.59 8.34
N ASP A 14 -0.42 30.46 7.85
CA ASP A 14 -0.32 30.78 6.42
C ASP A 14 0.31 29.61 5.64
N ARG A 15 1.27 28.89 6.23
CA ARG A 15 1.85 27.68 5.61
C ARG A 15 0.83 26.55 5.47
N MET A 16 -0.02 26.36 6.46
CA MET A 16 -1.04 25.30 6.47
C MET A 16 -2.20 25.52 5.49
N SER A 17 -2.39 26.75 5.02
CA SER A 17 -3.41 27.11 4.02
C SER A 17 -2.88 27.21 2.59
N ASP A 18 -1.54 27.13 2.40
CA ASP A 18 -0.92 27.06 1.08
C ASP A 18 -1.24 25.71 0.42
N PRO A 19 -1.81 25.67 -0.80
CA PRO A 19 -2.00 24.41 -1.54
C PRO A 19 -0.69 23.64 -1.81
N ASN A 20 0.47 24.28 -1.67
CA ASN A 20 1.80 23.67 -1.83
C ASN A 20 2.56 23.47 -0.51
N TRP A 21 1.88 23.47 0.64
CA TRP A 21 2.49 23.31 1.97
C TRP A 21 3.51 22.15 2.04
N TRP A 22 3.22 21.05 1.35
CA TRP A 22 4.03 19.83 1.31
C TRP A 22 5.45 20.04 0.75
N ARG A 23 5.70 21.11 -0.02
CA ARG A 23 7.04 21.40 -0.60
C ARG A 23 8.07 21.82 0.45
N GLN A 24 7.61 22.32 1.60
CA GLN A 24 8.48 22.82 2.67
C GLN A 24 8.26 22.09 3.99
N ALA A 25 7.33 21.13 4.02
CA ALA A 25 6.92 20.45 5.23
C ALA A 25 8.02 19.54 5.80
N ALA A 26 8.26 19.65 7.10
CA ALA A 26 8.91 18.60 7.87
C ALA A 26 7.91 17.49 8.18
N VAL A 27 8.06 16.35 7.50
CA VAL A 27 7.19 15.17 7.68
C VAL A 27 7.79 14.20 8.69
N TYR A 28 7.00 13.82 9.69
CA TYR A 28 7.37 12.83 10.69
C TYR A 28 6.63 11.52 10.44
N GLN A 29 7.36 10.46 10.11
CA GLN A 29 6.77 9.14 9.91
C GLN A 29 6.53 8.45 11.26
N ILE A 30 5.33 7.93 11.46
CA ILE A 30 4.94 7.14 12.63
C ILE A 30 4.61 5.72 12.18
N TYR A 31 5.25 4.75 12.80
CA TYR A 31 4.82 3.35 12.78
C TYR A 31 3.89 3.10 13.98
N PRO A 32 2.55 3.01 13.78
CA PRO A 32 1.58 3.11 14.88
C PRO A 32 1.83 2.12 16.03
N ARG A 33 2.12 0.86 15.67
CA ARG A 33 2.33 -0.26 16.58
C ARG A 33 3.51 -0.11 17.54
N SER A 34 4.42 0.82 17.28
CA SER A 34 5.63 0.99 18.10
C SER A 34 5.85 2.42 18.58
N PHE A 35 4.87 3.30 18.41
CA PHE A 35 5.03 4.72 18.76
C PHE A 35 4.64 5.03 20.20
N SER A 36 3.39 4.78 20.58
CA SER A 36 2.91 5.02 21.95
C SER A 36 1.71 4.13 22.24
N ASP A 37 1.81 3.33 23.31
CA ASP A 37 0.73 2.49 23.85
C ASP A 37 -0.08 3.32 24.86
N SER A 38 -1.41 3.34 24.72
CA SER A 38 -2.31 4.07 25.63
C SER A 38 -3.05 3.18 26.62
N ASN A 39 -3.08 1.87 26.40
CA ASN A 39 -3.95 0.94 27.12
C ASN A 39 -3.16 -0.12 27.94
N GLY A 40 -1.84 -0.21 27.74
CA GLY A 40 -0.92 -1.09 28.45
C GLY A 40 -0.85 -2.52 27.89
N ASP A 41 -1.32 -2.76 26.67
CA ASP A 41 -1.27 -4.09 26.02
C ASP A 41 0.07 -4.40 25.33
N GLY A 42 0.98 -3.43 25.28
CA GLY A 42 2.32 -3.55 24.70
C GLY A 42 2.39 -3.20 23.21
N ILE A 43 1.29 -2.73 22.61
CA ILE A 43 1.22 -2.30 21.21
C ILE A 43 0.85 -0.82 21.17
N GLY A 44 1.56 -0.05 20.34
CA GLY A 44 1.19 1.34 20.11
C GLY A 44 -0.15 1.45 19.38
N ASP A 45 -0.96 2.44 19.73
CA ASP A 45 -2.34 2.56 19.26
C ASP A 45 -2.69 4.01 18.85
N ILE A 46 -3.83 4.20 18.19
CA ILE A 46 -4.25 5.50 17.66
C ILE A 46 -4.44 6.53 18.78
N LYS A 47 -4.97 6.12 19.94
CA LYS A 47 -5.12 7.02 21.10
C LYS A 47 -3.78 7.43 21.68
N GLY A 48 -2.79 6.55 21.63
CA GLY A 48 -1.42 6.82 22.00
C GLY A 48 -0.80 7.88 21.09
N ILE A 49 -1.07 7.83 19.79
CA ILE A 49 -0.66 8.89 18.85
C ILE A 49 -1.35 10.22 19.23
N THR A 50 -2.67 10.21 19.44
CA THR A 50 -3.42 11.40 19.87
C THR A 50 -2.85 12.02 21.14
N ALA A 51 -2.51 11.21 22.14
CA ALA A 51 -1.90 11.68 23.40
C ALA A 51 -0.52 12.32 23.22
N ARG A 52 0.17 12.04 22.10
CA ARG A 52 1.49 12.60 21.76
C ARG A 52 1.43 13.82 20.86
N VAL A 53 0.25 14.28 20.44
CA VAL A 53 0.10 15.51 19.65
C VAL A 53 0.80 16.72 20.30
N PRO A 54 0.76 16.96 21.62
CA PRO A 54 1.52 18.05 22.23
C PRO A 54 3.04 17.94 22.01
N TYR A 55 3.60 16.73 22.07
CA TYR A 55 5.01 16.48 21.77
C TYR A 55 5.33 16.72 20.30
N LEU A 56 4.49 16.24 19.38
CA LEU A 56 4.67 16.45 17.95
C LEU A 56 4.65 17.94 17.59
N LYS A 57 3.75 18.71 18.22
CA LYS A 57 3.70 20.16 18.07
C LYS A 57 4.96 20.85 18.61
N GLU A 58 5.43 20.46 19.79
CA GLU A 58 6.67 20.99 20.37
C GLU A 58 7.90 20.68 19.50
N LEU A 59 7.93 19.49 18.90
CA LEU A 59 8.97 19.08 17.95
C LEU A 59 9.00 19.98 16.69
N GLY A 60 7.88 20.63 16.36
CA GLY A 60 7.78 21.58 15.25
C GLY A 60 7.63 20.94 13.88
N ILE A 61 7.01 19.75 13.80
CA ILE A 61 6.71 19.09 12.53
C ILE A 61 5.47 19.72 11.86
N ASP A 62 5.40 19.67 10.54
CA ASP A 62 4.26 20.18 9.77
C ASP A 62 3.27 19.08 9.42
N ALA A 63 3.71 17.82 9.36
CA ALA A 63 2.87 16.68 9.00
C ALA A 63 3.29 15.37 9.68
N VAL A 64 2.31 14.53 9.97
CA VAL A 64 2.50 13.12 10.30
C VAL A 64 2.23 12.28 9.06
N TRP A 65 3.12 11.34 8.76
CA TRP A 65 2.85 10.22 7.85
C TRP A 65 2.66 8.94 8.68
N LEU A 66 1.46 8.37 8.65
CA LEU A 66 1.20 7.08 9.26
C LEU A 66 1.53 5.95 8.28
N SER A 67 2.44 5.06 8.69
CA SER A 67 2.52 3.71 8.11
C SER A 67 1.18 2.97 8.28
N PRO A 68 0.93 1.86 7.55
CA PRO A 68 -0.38 1.18 7.55
C PRO A 68 -0.95 0.89 8.94
N PHE A 69 -2.22 1.25 9.13
CA PHE A 69 -3.00 1.07 10.36
C PHE A 69 -4.28 0.25 10.11
N TYR A 70 -4.42 -0.34 8.93
CA TYR A 70 -5.55 -1.14 8.50
C TYR A 70 -5.55 -2.53 9.14
N PRO A 71 -6.71 -3.22 9.22
CA PRO A 71 -6.77 -4.63 9.57
C PRO A 71 -5.80 -5.46 8.74
N SER A 72 -4.96 -6.25 9.41
CA SER A 72 -3.89 -7.01 8.77
C SER A 72 -3.45 -8.20 9.64
N ALA A 73 -2.94 -9.25 9.00
CA ALA A 73 -2.31 -10.38 9.69
C ALA A 73 -0.82 -10.13 10.02
N LEU A 74 -0.26 -9.01 9.56
CA LEU A 74 1.13 -8.60 9.74
C LEU A 74 2.13 -9.54 9.08
N ALA A 75 1.74 -10.15 7.95
CA ALA A 75 2.69 -10.88 7.11
C ALA A 75 3.82 -9.94 6.63
N ASP A 76 3.50 -8.67 6.44
CA ASP A 76 4.44 -7.60 6.08
C ASP A 76 4.15 -6.33 6.88
N GLY A 77 4.09 -6.44 8.21
CA GLY A 77 4.01 -5.27 9.11
C GLY A 77 2.80 -4.34 8.93
N GLY A 78 1.72 -4.80 8.27
CA GLY A 78 0.52 -4.02 8.00
C GLY A 78 0.28 -3.71 6.52
N TYR A 79 1.24 -4.02 5.63
CA TYR A 79 1.09 -3.83 4.19
C TYR A 79 0.24 -4.93 3.52
N ASP A 80 0.05 -6.08 4.19
CA ASP A 80 -0.97 -7.07 3.86
C ASP A 80 -2.36 -6.62 4.39
N VAL A 81 -3.08 -5.80 3.62
CA VAL A 81 -4.35 -5.17 4.04
C VAL A 81 -5.56 -6.08 3.85
N ASP A 82 -6.26 -6.41 4.94
CA ASP A 82 -7.50 -7.20 4.96
C ASP A 82 -8.74 -6.34 4.61
N ASP A 83 -8.76 -5.06 5.02
CA ASP A 83 -9.82 -4.07 4.71
C ASP A 83 -9.22 -2.65 4.64
N TYR A 84 -9.29 -2.02 3.47
CA TYR A 84 -8.71 -0.69 3.24
C TYR A 84 -9.48 0.46 3.87
N ARG A 85 -10.70 0.23 4.36
CA ARG A 85 -11.61 1.29 4.85
C ARG A 85 -12.01 1.07 6.31
N ASP A 86 -11.17 0.39 7.08
CA ASP A 86 -11.30 0.26 8.52
C ASP A 86 -9.94 0.46 9.20
N VAL A 87 -9.96 0.64 10.51
CA VAL A 87 -8.77 0.66 11.37
C VAL A 87 -8.59 -0.73 11.97
N ASP A 88 -7.36 -1.23 12.08
CA ASP A 88 -7.11 -2.50 12.77
C ASP A 88 -7.69 -2.42 14.19
N PRO A 89 -8.58 -3.34 14.59
CA PRO A 89 -9.18 -3.32 15.92
C PRO A 89 -8.17 -3.38 17.08
N LYS A 90 -6.93 -3.84 16.82
CA LYS A 90 -5.83 -3.81 17.79
C LYS A 90 -5.23 -2.41 17.97
N LEU A 91 -5.45 -1.49 17.04
CA LEU A 91 -4.95 -0.11 17.06
C LEU A 91 -6.03 0.89 17.47
N GLY A 92 -7.31 0.55 17.32
CA GLY A 92 -8.43 1.40 17.70
C GLY A 92 -9.60 1.24 16.74
N THR A 93 -10.37 2.32 16.61
CA THR A 93 -11.58 2.38 15.78
C THR A 93 -11.52 3.55 14.80
N LEU A 94 -12.42 3.59 13.82
CA LEU A 94 -12.60 4.76 12.96
C LEU A 94 -12.88 6.05 13.76
N ALA A 95 -13.60 5.95 14.88
CA ALA A 95 -13.85 7.11 15.74
C ALA A 95 -12.55 7.62 16.40
N ASP A 96 -11.69 6.71 16.85
CA ASP A 96 -10.39 7.08 17.41
C ASP A 96 -9.49 7.74 16.34
N PHE A 97 -9.58 7.28 15.09
CA PHE A 97 -8.90 7.92 13.96
C PHE A 97 -9.42 9.33 13.71
N ASP A 98 -10.74 9.52 13.68
CA ASP A 98 -11.36 10.84 13.48
C ASP A 98 -10.96 11.82 14.60
N GLU A 99 -10.88 11.34 15.86
CA GLU A 99 -10.39 12.12 16.99
C GLU A 99 -8.90 12.50 16.85
N MET A 100 -8.06 11.56 16.43
CA MET A 100 -6.63 11.80 16.17
C MET A 100 -6.43 12.83 15.05
N ALA A 101 -7.14 12.68 13.93
CA ALA A 101 -7.07 13.60 12.80
C ALA A 101 -7.47 15.02 13.24
N ALA A 102 -8.57 15.15 13.98
CA ALA A 102 -9.01 16.43 14.54
C ALA A 102 -7.97 17.05 15.49
N ALA A 103 -7.35 16.24 16.36
CA ALA A 103 -6.31 16.72 17.28
C ALA A 103 -5.06 17.21 16.55
N LEU A 104 -4.60 16.48 15.53
CA LEU A 104 -3.48 16.90 14.67
C LEU A 104 -3.79 18.22 13.97
N HIS A 105 -4.97 18.35 13.35
CA HIS A 105 -5.39 19.58 12.68
C HIS A 105 -5.50 20.78 13.63
N GLN A 106 -6.05 20.58 14.84
CA GLN A 106 -6.08 21.63 15.88
C GLN A 106 -4.68 22.06 16.32
N ALA A 107 -3.70 21.16 16.24
CA ALA A 107 -2.30 21.46 16.50
C ALA A 107 -1.60 22.15 15.33
N GLY A 108 -2.23 22.24 14.16
CA GLY A 108 -1.62 22.75 12.92
C GLY A 108 -0.71 21.74 12.24
N ILE A 109 -1.01 20.44 12.36
CA ILE A 109 -0.24 19.33 11.79
C ILE A 109 -1.11 18.59 10.77
N LYS A 110 -0.56 18.37 9.56
CA LYS A 110 -1.22 17.63 8.48
C LYS A 110 -1.14 16.12 8.68
N LEU A 111 -2.07 15.39 8.12
CA LEU A 111 -2.11 13.93 8.20
C LEU A 111 -1.96 13.30 6.81
N ILE A 112 -0.91 12.49 6.64
CA ILE A 112 -0.67 11.66 5.47
C ILE A 112 -0.91 10.20 5.85
N ALA A 113 -1.73 9.49 5.06
CA ALA A 113 -1.93 8.05 5.22
C ALA A 113 -1.10 7.26 4.19
N ASP A 114 -0.57 6.11 4.58
CA ASP A 114 -0.07 5.13 3.62
C ASP A 114 -1.23 4.50 2.84
N ILE A 115 -1.12 4.40 1.52
CA ILE A 115 -2.02 3.58 0.70
C ILE A 115 -1.20 2.47 0.05
N VAL A 116 -1.71 1.24 0.08
CA VAL A 116 -1.02 0.04 -0.42
C VAL A 116 -1.76 -0.56 -1.61
N PRO A 117 -1.61 0.03 -2.82
CA PRO A 117 -2.48 -0.29 -3.94
C PRO A 117 -2.03 -1.46 -4.82
N ASN A 118 -0.79 -1.94 -4.68
CA ASN A 118 -0.28 -3.01 -5.55
C ASN A 118 -0.91 -4.38 -5.27
N HIS A 119 -1.11 -4.70 -4.00
CA HIS A 119 -1.62 -5.99 -3.53
C HIS A 119 -2.57 -5.75 -2.36
N SER A 120 -3.47 -6.71 -2.10
CA SER A 120 -4.20 -6.82 -0.83
C SER A 120 -3.67 -8.00 -0.02
N SER A 121 -4.17 -8.19 1.19
CA SER A 121 -4.01 -9.46 1.91
C SER A 121 -4.75 -10.60 1.19
N ASN A 122 -4.25 -11.83 1.32
CA ASN A 122 -4.97 -13.05 0.93
C ASN A 122 -6.21 -13.32 1.80
N ARG A 123 -6.39 -12.56 2.89
CA ARG A 123 -7.60 -12.57 3.73
C ARG A 123 -8.60 -11.50 3.32
N HIS A 124 -8.25 -10.60 2.40
CA HIS A 124 -9.18 -9.61 1.85
C HIS A 124 -10.39 -10.31 1.22
N GLU A 125 -11.58 -9.71 1.34
CA GLU A 125 -12.84 -10.33 0.88
C GLU A 125 -12.80 -10.69 -0.61
N TRP A 126 -12.19 -9.83 -1.43
CA TRP A 126 -12.06 -10.09 -2.86
C TRP A 126 -11.18 -11.29 -3.17
N PHE A 127 -10.08 -11.52 -2.43
CA PHE A 127 -9.22 -12.67 -2.72
C PHE A 127 -9.91 -13.97 -2.31
N LYS A 128 -10.60 -13.97 -1.16
CA LYS A 128 -11.45 -15.09 -0.74
C LYS A 128 -12.52 -15.41 -1.78
N GLU A 129 -13.18 -14.39 -2.33
CA GLU A 129 -14.16 -14.55 -3.40
C GLU A 129 -13.51 -15.09 -4.68
N ALA A 130 -12.33 -14.58 -5.06
CA ALA A 130 -11.59 -15.04 -6.22
C ALA A 130 -11.21 -16.52 -6.13
N LEU A 131 -10.76 -16.99 -4.95
CA LEU A 131 -10.44 -18.40 -4.71
C LEU A 131 -11.67 -19.32 -4.72
N ALA A 132 -12.84 -18.80 -4.34
CA ALA A 132 -14.09 -19.56 -4.37
C ALA A 132 -14.78 -19.55 -5.74
N SER A 133 -14.32 -18.70 -6.66
CA SER A 133 -14.96 -18.46 -7.95
C SER A 133 -14.25 -19.21 -9.08
N PRO A 134 -14.99 -19.64 -10.13
CA PRO A 134 -14.38 -20.36 -11.24
C PRO A 134 -13.40 -19.48 -12.04
N LYS A 135 -12.43 -20.13 -12.68
CA LYS A 135 -11.56 -19.52 -13.69
C LYS A 135 -12.36 -18.68 -14.70
N GLY A 136 -11.87 -17.46 -14.95
CA GLY A 136 -12.48 -16.51 -15.89
C GLY A 136 -13.65 -15.69 -15.34
N SER A 137 -14.01 -15.87 -14.06
CA SER A 137 -15.02 -15.03 -13.39
C SER A 137 -14.51 -13.61 -13.11
N ALA A 138 -15.44 -12.67 -12.93
CA ALA A 138 -15.12 -11.28 -12.60
C ALA A 138 -14.36 -11.14 -11.27
N ALA A 139 -14.72 -11.92 -10.25
CA ALA A 139 -14.02 -11.92 -8.96
C ALA A 139 -12.54 -12.28 -9.13
N ARG A 140 -12.27 -13.26 -9.99
CA ARG A 140 -10.94 -13.77 -10.30
C ARG A 140 -10.11 -12.75 -11.05
N ASP A 141 -10.74 -11.96 -11.91
CA ASP A 141 -10.09 -10.90 -12.70
C ASP A 141 -9.62 -9.69 -11.87
N ARG A 142 -10.03 -9.58 -10.60
CA ARG A 142 -9.51 -8.53 -9.69
C ARG A 142 -8.05 -8.74 -9.29
N TYR A 143 -7.53 -9.95 -9.45
CA TYR A 143 -6.14 -10.30 -9.14
C TYR A 143 -5.44 -10.86 -10.36
N ILE A 144 -4.12 -10.85 -10.30
CA ILE A 144 -3.31 -11.41 -11.37
C ILE A 144 -3.19 -12.91 -11.15
N PHE A 145 -3.76 -13.64 -12.09
CA PHE A 145 -3.60 -15.07 -12.11
C PHE A 145 -3.38 -15.60 -13.54
N ARG A 146 -2.66 -16.71 -13.66
CA ARG A 146 -2.28 -17.34 -14.92
C ARG A 146 -2.34 -18.86 -14.86
N ASP A 147 -2.52 -19.47 -16.02
CA ASP A 147 -2.32 -20.92 -16.15
C ASP A 147 -0.84 -21.26 -15.99
N GLY A 148 -0.57 -22.39 -15.33
CA GLY A 148 0.78 -22.92 -15.24
C GLY A 148 1.27 -23.52 -16.55
N LYS A 149 2.58 -23.75 -16.65
CA LYS A 149 3.23 -24.49 -17.73
C LYS A 149 3.23 -26.00 -17.44
N GLY A 150 3.39 -26.81 -18.48
CA GLY A 150 3.38 -28.28 -18.41
C GLY A 150 1.99 -28.89 -18.69
N PRO A 151 1.91 -30.22 -18.92
CA PRO A 151 0.66 -30.90 -19.29
C PRO A 151 -0.48 -30.70 -18.29
N ASN A 152 -0.16 -30.49 -17.01
CA ASN A 152 -1.13 -30.31 -15.92
C ASN A 152 -0.97 -28.94 -15.24
N GLY A 153 -0.28 -27.98 -15.86
CA GLY A 153 0.02 -26.67 -15.27
C GLY A 153 0.86 -26.74 -13.99
N GLU A 154 1.68 -27.78 -13.84
CA GLU A 154 2.46 -28.07 -12.64
C GLU A 154 3.66 -27.13 -12.42
N PHE A 155 4.05 -26.36 -13.44
CA PHE A 155 5.09 -25.35 -13.36
C PHE A 155 4.50 -23.94 -13.35
N PRO A 156 5.11 -22.97 -12.66
CA PRO A 156 4.62 -21.60 -12.66
C PRO A 156 4.65 -20.98 -14.07
N PRO A 157 3.86 -19.91 -14.31
CA PRO A 157 3.82 -19.20 -15.59
C PRO A 157 5.20 -18.64 -16.01
N SER A 158 6.03 -18.25 -15.05
CA SER A 158 7.42 -17.81 -15.25
C SER A 158 8.30 -18.22 -14.07
N ASP A 159 9.62 -18.10 -14.24
CA ASP A 159 10.65 -18.32 -13.24
C ASP A 159 11.01 -17.03 -12.46
N TRP A 160 10.05 -16.11 -12.34
CA TRP A 160 10.23 -14.83 -11.65
C TRP A 160 10.28 -15.01 -10.14
N ASP A 161 11.10 -14.19 -9.47
CA ASP A 161 11.26 -14.20 -8.03
C ASP A 161 10.42 -13.11 -7.36
N SER A 162 9.92 -13.41 -6.16
CA SER A 162 9.43 -12.42 -5.22
C SER A 162 10.58 -11.59 -4.66
N VAL A 163 10.30 -10.32 -4.33
CA VAL A 163 11.24 -9.41 -3.66
C VAL A 163 11.69 -9.95 -2.30
N PHE A 164 10.83 -10.71 -1.61
CA PHE A 164 11.14 -11.31 -0.30
C PHE A 164 11.76 -12.72 -0.42
N GLY A 165 12.03 -13.16 -1.65
CA GLY A 165 12.64 -14.45 -1.95
C GLY A 165 11.61 -15.56 -2.22
N GLY A 166 12.03 -16.55 -3.01
CA GLY A 166 11.14 -17.59 -3.54
C GLY A 166 10.42 -17.14 -4.82
N PRO A 167 9.55 -17.98 -5.38
CA PRO A 167 8.84 -17.68 -6.62
C PRO A 167 7.83 -16.53 -6.43
N ALA A 168 7.58 -15.76 -7.48
CA ALA A 168 6.52 -14.73 -7.52
C ALA A 168 5.12 -15.30 -7.81
N TRP A 169 4.98 -16.63 -7.80
CA TRP A 169 3.75 -17.34 -8.15
C TRP A 169 3.48 -18.43 -7.13
N GLU A 170 2.23 -18.49 -6.67
CA GLU A 170 1.75 -19.55 -5.78
C GLU A 170 0.55 -20.24 -6.44
N ARG A 171 0.53 -21.57 -6.39
CA ARG A 171 -0.54 -22.36 -7.01
C ARG A 171 -1.73 -22.47 -6.07
N ILE A 172 -2.93 -22.22 -6.58
CA ILE A 172 -4.15 -22.46 -5.80
C ILE A 172 -4.59 -23.92 -5.88
N THR A 173 -5.37 -24.31 -4.89
CA THR A 173 -6.23 -25.50 -4.96
C THR A 173 -7.65 -25.02 -5.22
N GLU A 174 -8.27 -25.52 -6.28
CA GLU A 174 -9.67 -25.21 -6.62
C GLU A 174 -10.62 -25.75 -5.53
N PRO A 175 -11.87 -25.24 -5.43
CA PRO A 175 -12.83 -25.71 -4.43
C PRO A 175 -13.12 -27.22 -4.48
N ASP A 176 -12.91 -27.88 -5.63
CA ASP A 176 -13.06 -29.33 -5.80
C ASP A 176 -11.81 -30.14 -5.39
N GLY A 177 -10.79 -29.48 -4.88
CA GLY A 177 -9.53 -30.08 -4.45
C GLY A 177 -8.52 -30.31 -5.57
N THR A 178 -8.87 -29.97 -6.81
CA THR A 178 -7.94 -30.12 -7.93
C THR A 178 -6.91 -28.99 -7.97
N PRO A 179 -5.71 -29.22 -8.49
CA PRO A 179 -4.72 -28.17 -8.64
C PRO A 179 -5.19 -27.12 -9.66
N GLY A 180 -5.29 -25.86 -9.22
CA GLY A 180 -5.77 -24.76 -10.02
C GLY A 180 -4.66 -24.00 -10.73
N GLN A 181 -5.01 -22.76 -11.06
CA GLN A 181 -4.10 -21.76 -11.64
C GLN A 181 -3.15 -21.15 -10.59
N TRP A 182 -2.22 -20.32 -11.04
CA TRP A 182 -1.26 -19.62 -10.19
C TRP A 182 -1.67 -18.16 -10.01
N TYR A 183 -1.58 -17.63 -8.79
CA TYR A 183 -1.71 -16.19 -8.54
C TYR A 183 -0.32 -15.57 -8.37
N MET A 184 -0.19 -14.33 -8.80
CA MET A 184 1.04 -13.56 -8.68
C MET A 184 1.11 -12.87 -7.31
N HIS A 185 2.30 -12.86 -6.74
CA HIS A 185 2.63 -12.08 -5.54
C HIS A 185 4.11 -11.64 -5.65
N ILE A 186 4.36 -10.34 -5.86
CA ILE A 186 5.75 -9.85 -5.97
C ILE A 186 6.42 -9.63 -4.61
N PHE A 187 5.65 -9.76 -3.52
CA PHE A 187 6.12 -9.70 -2.13
C PHE A 187 5.79 -11.03 -1.42
N ALA A 188 5.22 -11.02 -0.21
CA ALA A 188 4.83 -12.24 0.49
C ALA A 188 3.71 -12.97 -0.27
N LYS A 189 3.61 -14.30 -0.12
CA LYS A 189 2.48 -15.07 -0.69
C LYS A 189 1.12 -14.63 -0.12
N GLU A 190 1.13 -14.06 1.08
CA GLU A 190 -0.04 -13.43 1.69
C GLU A 190 -0.45 -12.12 1.02
N GLN A 191 0.31 -11.61 0.05
CA GLN A 191 0.09 -10.34 -0.67
C GLN A 191 -0.19 -10.59 -2.18
N PRO A 192 -1.34 -11.19 -2.56
CA PRO A 192 -1.70 -11.35 -3.96
C PRO A 192 -1.83 -10.01 -4.68
N ASP A 193 -1.14 -9.87 -5.80
CA ASP A 193 -1.14 -8.66 -6.62
C ASP A 193 -2.51 -8.42 -7.28
N LEU A 194 -2.99 -7.18 -7.15
CA LEU A 194 -4.21 -6.70 -7.78
C LEU A 194 -3.99 -6.48 -9.28
N ASN A 195 -5.04 -6.74 -10.06
CA ASN A 195 -5.03 -6.49 -11.50
C ASN A 195 -5.46 -5.05 -11.79
N TRP A 196 -4.49 -4.14 -11.96
CA TRP A 196 -4.78 -2.74 -12.28
C TRP A 196 -5.31 -2.50 -13.70
N SER A 197 -5.40 -3.51 -14.57
CA SER A 197 -6.16 -3.42 -15.83
C SER A 197 -7.67 -3.52 -15.59
N ASN A 198 -8.09 -4.09 -14.47
CA ASN A 198 -9.50 -4.20 -14.09
C ASN A 198 -10.04 -2.85 -13.57
N ARG A 199 -11.16 -2.40 -14.14
CA ARG A 199 -11.75 -1.09 -13.79
C ARG A 199 -12.33 -1.04 -12.38
N GLU A 200 -12.86 -2.15 -11.88
CA GLU A 200 -13.43 -2.26 -10.52
C GLU A 200 -12.36 -2.02 -9.45
N VAL A 201 -11.14 -2.53 -9.66
CA VAL A 201 -9.99 -2.27 -8.78
C VAL A 201 -9.69 -0.77 -8.73
N ARG A 202 -9.59 -0.11 -9.90
CA ARG A 202 -9.34 1.34 -9.97
C ARG A 202 -10.42 2.14 -9.25
N ASP A 203 -11.69 1.81 -9.50
CA ASP A 203 -12.83 2.52 -8.93
C ASP A 203 -12.96 2.28 -7.40
N ASP A 204 -12.56 1.12 -6.88
CA ASP A 204 -12.50 0.87 -5.43
C ASP A 204 -11.40 1.68 -4.75
N PHE A 205 -10.20 1.76 -5.32
CA PHE A 205 -9.14 2.62 -4.76
C PHE A 205 -9.51 4.10 -4.79
N LEU A 206 -10.24 4.58 -5.81
CA LEU A 206 -10.80 5.94 -5.79
C LEU A 206 -11.81 6.13 -4.64
N ARG A 207 -12.61 5.11 -4.30
CA ARG A 207 -13.50 5.14 -3.14
C ARG A 207 -12.72 5.13 -1.83
N THR A 208 -11.65 4.35 -1.73
CA THR A 208 -10.77 4.29 -0.56
C THR A 208 -10.05 5.62 -0.32
N LEU A 209 -9.50 6.24 -1.36
CA LEU A 209 -8.89 7.57 -1.25
C LEU A 209 -9.91 8.61 -0.75
N ARG A 210 -11.12 8.62 -1.32
CA ARG A 210 -12.20 9.52 -0.85
C ARG A 210 -12.59 9.24 0.59
N PHE A 211 -12.74 7.97 0.97
CA PHE A 211 -13.13 7.56 2.33
C PHE A 211 -12.19 8.14 3.40
N TRP A 212 -10.88 8.15 3.13
CA TRP A 212 -9.88 8.70 4.05
C TRP A 212 -9.74 10.21 3.94
N SER A 213 -9.86 10.79 2.74
CA SER A 213 -9.92 12.25 2.58
C SER A 213 -11.11 12.88 3.30
N ASP A 214 -12.28 12.24 3.25
CA ASP A 214 -13.49 12.67 3.96
C ASP A 214 -13.32 12.62 5.50
N ARG A 215 -12.30 11.90 5.99
CA ARG A 215 -11.89 11.81 7.41
C ARG A 215 -10.71 12.70 7.77
N GLY A 216 -10.31 13.61 6.89
CA GLY A 216 -9.27 14.60 7.18
C GLY A 216 -7.85 14.17 6.82
N VAL A 217 -7.67 13.11 6.03
CA VAL A 217 -6.34 12.85 5.42
C VAL A 217 -6.03 13.92 4.38
N ASP A 218 -4.91 14.61 4.55
CA ASP A 218 -4.42 15.71 3.70
C ASP A 218 -3.57 15.24 2.51
N GLY A 219 -3.13 13.98 2.51
CA GLY A 219 -2.32 13.40 1.44
C GLY A 219 -2.08 11.91 1.62
N PHE A 220 -1.51 11.28 0.59
CA PHE A 220 -1.22 9.85 0.61
C PHE A 220 0.23 9.59 0.23
N ARG A 221 0.91 8.74 1.00
CA ARG A 221 2.13 8.08 0.55
C ARG A 221 1.69 6.81 -0.16
N VAL A 222 2.08 6.65 -1.42
CA VAL A 222 1.66 5.52 -2.26
C VAL A 222 2.76 4.46 -2.23
N ASP A 223 2.50 3.35 -1.56
CA ASP A 223 3.42 2.22 -1.52
C ASP A 223 3.57 1.61 -2.90
N VAL A 224 4.82 1.32 -3.28
CA VAL A 224 5.20 0.62 -4.53
C VAL A 224 4.41 1.06 -5.76
N ALA A 225 4.20 2.38 -5.89
CA ALA A 225 3.43 2.98 -6.99
C ALA A 225 3.96 2.56 -8.37
N HIS A 226 5.27 2.37 -8.48
CA HIS A 226 5.98 1.95 -9.68
C HIS A 226 5.74 0.48 -10.06
N ALA A 227 4.97 -0.25 -9.25
CA ALA A 227 4.69 -1.65 -9.48
C ALA A 227 3.23 -1.91 -9.84
N LEU A 228 2.36 -0.90 -9.97
CA LEU A 228 0.92 -1.16 -10.03
C LEU A 228 0.48 -1.93 -11.27
N THR A 229 0.98 -1.54 -12.43
CA THR A 229 0.64 -2.17 -13.70
C THR A 229 1.71 -3.15 -14.11
N LYS A 230 1.30 -4.34 -14.56
CA LYS A 230 2.22 -5.40 -14.98
C LYS A 230 2.11 -5.61 -16.49
N ASP A 231 3.23 -5.73 -17.18
CA ASP A 231 3.23 -6.30 -18.53
C ASP A 231 3.25 -7.82 -18.44
N LEU A 232 2.11 -8.41 -18.79
CA LEU A 232 1.90 -9.86 -18.77
C LEU A 232 1.55 -10.37 -20.17
N THR A 233 2.09 -9.72 -21.20
CA THR A 233 1.94 -10.14 -22.59
C THR A 233 2.65 -11.47 -22.81
N GLU A 234 1.94 -12.45 -23.38
CA GLU A 234 2.49 -13.77 -23.64
C GLU A 234 3.29 -13.80 -24.95
N PRO A 235 4.43 -14.53 -25.02
CA PRO A 235 4.98 -15.36 -23.94
C PRO A 235 5.70 -14.54 -22.86
N LEU A 236 5.49 -14.87 -21.58
CA LEU A 236 6.25 -14.26 -20.48
C LEU A 236 7.74 -14.57 -20.60
N LEU A 237 8.57 -13.53 -20.49
CA LEU A 237 10.04 -13.63 -20.50
C LEU A 237 10.55 -14.43 -19.29
N SER A 238 11.56 -15.26 -19.52
CA SER A 238 12.32 -15.90 -18.44
C SER A 238 13.21 -14.91 -17.70
N LYS A 239 13.62 -15.26 -16.49
CA LYS A 239 14.59 -14.48 -15.70
C LYS A 239 15.91 -14.27 -16.45
N LEU A 240 16.35 -15.27 -17.24
CA LEU A 240 17.56 -15.15 -18.06
C LEU A 240 17.38 -14.09 -19.17
N GLU A 241 16.23 -14.09 -19.84
CA GLU A 241 15.91 -13.08 -20.87
C GLU A 241 15.77 -11.69 -20.25
N LEU A 242 15.13 -11.58 -19.09
CA LEU A 242 15.04 -10.31 -18.36
C LEU A 242 16.42 -9.78 -17.95
N SER A 243 17.30 -10.65 -17.46
CA SER A 243 18.68 -10.28 -17.12
C SER A 243 19.48 -9.85 -18.34
N ALA A 244 19.30 -10.51 -19.48
CA ALA A 244 19.96 -10.14 -20.73
C ALA A 244 19.45 -8.80 -21.30
N ALA A 245 18.18 -8.48 -21.05
CA ALA A 245 17.55 -7.22 -21.45
C ALA A 245 17.76 -6.08 -20.43
N ASN A 246 18.33 -6.37 -19.26
CA ASN A 246 18.67 -5.36 -18.26
C ASN A 246 19.85 -4.51 -18.75
N THR A 247 19.56 -3.31 -19.26
CA THR A 247 20.57 -2.40 -19.82
C THR A 247 21.13 -1.40 -18.81
N GLY A 248 20.51 -1.25 -17.64
CA GLY A 248 20.75 -0.18 -16.69
C GLY A 248 21.45 -0.59 -15.40
N VAL A 249 21.75 0.40 -14.56
CA VAL A 249 22.40 0.21 -13.24
C VAL A 249 21.39 -0.34 -12.21
N ASP A 250 20.09 -0.01 -12.38
CA ASP A 250 18.99 -0.38 -11.48
C ASP A 250 17.89 -1.21 -12.17
N GLY A 251 18.01 -1.53 -13.47
CA GLY A 251 16.97 -2.25 -14.23
C GLY A 251 16.87 -1.83 -15.70
N PHE A 252 15.66 -1.95 -16.26
CA PHE A 252 15.36 -1.63 -17.66
C PHE A 252 15.30 -0.10 -17.84
N ASP A 253 16.29 0.50 -18.51
CA ASP A 253 16.35 1.96 -18.71
C ASP A 253 15.20 2.52 -19.58
N ASP A 254 14.49 1.65 -20.29
CA ASP A 254 13.38 1.98 -21.18
C ASP A 254 11.99 1.66 -20.58
N GLY A 255 11.94 1.24 -19.31
CA GLY A 255 10.69 0.94 -18.60
C GLY A 255 9.99 -0.33 -19.07
N THR A 256 10.68 -1.24 -19.77
CA THR A 256 10.07 -2.50 -20.23
C THR A 256 10.13 -3.62 -19.18
N HIS A 257 10.45 -3.31 -17.92
CA HIS A 257 10.43 -4.34 -16.88
C HIS A 257 8.98 -4.82 -16.67
N PRO A 258 8.70 -6.13 -16.63
CA PRO A 258 7.32 -6.64 -16.47
C PRO A 258 6.60 -6.17 -15.20
N PHE A 259 7.37 -5.82 -14.17
CA PHE A 259 6.87 -5.37 -12.87
C PHE A 259 7.08 -3.90 -12.54
N TRP A 260 8.09 -3.24 -13.10
CA TRP A 260 8.59 -1.96 -12.58
C TRP A 260 8.51 -0.91 -13.69
N ASP A 261 7.85 0.21 -13.42
CA ASP A 261 7.73 1.37 -14.33
C ASP A 261 8.83 2.43 -14.13
#